data_AF-A0A368LMU8-F1
#
_entry.id   AF-A0A368LMU8-F1
#
_cell.length_a   1.000
_cell.length_b   1.000
_cell.length_c   1.000
_cell.angle_alpha   90.00
_cell.angle_beta   90.00
_cell.angle_gamma   90.00
#
_symmetry.space_group_name_H-M   'P 1'
#
loop_
_entity.id
_entity.type
_entity.pdbx_description
1 polymer ?
#
loop_
_entity_poly.entity_id
_entity_poly.type
_entity_poly.pdbx_seq_one_letter_code
_entity_poly.pdbx_strand_id
1 'polypeptide(L)'
;MVSAKEFAGWLKDKFLNEKQGVCLTRRDINRLTGRHGFNLDFVHDTHYELMQFGIAFVTDTARENFYLISINDSKNWRETLERQFEKELYCNIYPIERSG
;
A
#
# COMPACT_ATOMS: atom_id res chain seq x y z
N MET A 1 -2.33 12.42 -21.08
CA MET A 1 -1.82 12.03 -19.74
C MET A 1 -3.02 11.71 -18.87
N VAL A 2 -3.12 10.48 -18.37
CA VAL A 2 -4.29 9.99 -17.62
C VAL A 2 -4.28 10.55 -16.20
N SER A 3 -5.42 10.98 -15.67
CA SER A 3 -5.55 11.45 -14.29
C SER A 3 -5.44 10.30 -13.28
N ALA A 4 -5.18 10.63 -12.01
CA ALA A 4 -5.09 9.63 -10.94
C ALA A 4 -6.41 8.88 -10.77
N LYS A 5 -7.55 9.58 -10.86
CA LYS A 5 -8.90 9.01 -10.79
C LYS A 5 -9.19 8.03 -11.92
N GLU A 6 -8.86 8.39 -13.17
CA GLU A 6 -9.03 7.49 -14.31
C GLU A 6 -8.14 6.25 -14.18
N PHE A 7 -6.89 6.42 -13.74
CA PHE A 7 -5.97 5.31 -13.55
C PHE A 7 -6.42 4.39 -12.41
N ALA A 8 -6.86 4.95 -11.28
CA ALA A 8 -7.45 4.21 -10.16
C ALA A 8 -8.70 3.43 -10.59
N GLY A 9 -9.59 4.05 -11.38
CA GLY A 9 -10.76 3.38 -11.96
C GLY A 9 -10.36 2.18 -12.81
N TRP A 10 -9.36 2.33 -13.68
CA TRP A 10 -8.83 1.23 -14.48
C TRP A 10 -8.23 0.12 -13.63
N LEU A 11 -7.41 0.45 -12.62
CA LEU A 11 -6.83 -0.53 -11.70
C LEU A 11 -7.91 -1.32 -10.97
N LYS A 12 -8.90 -0.62 -10.41
CA LYS A 12 -10.05 -1.24 -9.73
C LYS A 12 -10.82 -2.16 -10.69
N ASP A 13 -11.13 -1.73 -11.91
CA ASP A 13 -11.90 -2.56 -12.85
C ASP A 13 -11.17 -3.85 -13.26
N LYS A 14 -9.83 -3.85 -13.23
CA LYS A 14 -9.02 -5.03 -13.56
C LYS A 14 -8.73 -5.93 -12.38
N PHE A 15 -8.52 -5.37 -11.20
CA PHE A 15 -7.88 -6.09 -10.09
C PHE A 15 -8.69 -6.13 -8.79
N LEU A 16 -9.91 -5.56 -8.75
CA LEU A 16 -10.73 -5.56 -7.52
C LEU A 16 -10.97 -6.96 -6.93
N ASN A 17 -11.11 -7.97 -7.78
CA ASN A 17 -11.37 -9.35 -7.37
C ASN A 17 -10.10 -10.19 -7.21
N GLU A 18 -8.94 -9.60 -7.42
CA GLU A 18 -7.67 -10.31 -7.26
C GLU A 18 -7.35 -10.47 -5.78
N LYS A 19 -7.10 -11.70 -5.35
CA LYS A 19 -6.82 -12.02 -3.94
C LYS A 19 -5.35 -11.86 -3.61
N GLN A 20 -4.49 -11.97 -4.62
CA GLN A 20 -3.04 -11.80 -4.47
C GLN A 20 -2.65 -10.34 -4.74
N GLY A 21 -1.53 -9.90 -4.16
CA GLY A 21 -1.00 -8.59 -4.48
C GLY A 21 -0.57 -8.51 -5.95
N VAL A 22 -0.94 -7.43 -6.64
CA VAL A 22 -0.52 -7.18 -8.02
C VAL A 22 0.67 -6.22 -8.02
N CYS A 23 1.72 -6.54 -8.78
CA CYS A 23 2.89 -5.68 -8.93
C CYS A 23 2.90 -5.01 -10.30
N LEU A 24 3.21 -3.72 -10.33
CA LEU A 24 3.47 -2.94 -11.54
C LEU A 24 4.85 -2.30 -11.44
N THR A 25 5.58 -2.23 -12.55
CA THR A 25 6.83 -1.47 -12.60
C THR A 25 6.57 0.01 -12.91
N ARG A 26 7.54 0.88 -12.63
CA ARG A 26 7.50 2.29 -13.06
C ARG A 26 7.26 2.42 -14.57
N ARG A 27 7.85 1.53 -15.37
CA ARG A 27 7.66 1.50 -16.83
C ARG A 27 6.22 1.21 -17.20
N ASP A 28 5.57 0.29 -16.48
CA ASP A 28 4.15 -0.04 -16.72
C ASP A 28 3.27 1.16 -16.42
N ILE A 29 3.49 1.84 -15.28
CA ILE A 29 2.76 3.07 -14.94
C ILE A 29 2.94 4.13 -16.02
N ASN A 30 4.17 4.41 -16.44
CA ASN A 30 4.45 5.41 -17.46
C ASN A 30 3.74 5.08 -18.78
N ARG A 31 3.74 3.80 -19.19
CA ARG A 31 3.07 3.33 -20.40
C ARG A 31 1.54 3.42 -20.30
N LEU A 32 0.96 2.99 -19.18
CA LEU A 32 -0.49 2.98 -18.95
C LEU A 32 -1.07 4.39 -18.82
N THR A 33 -0.30 5.32 -18.25
CA THR A 33 -0.76 6.69 -17.95
C THR A 33 -0.32 7.71 -19.01
N GLY A 34 0.59 7.34 -19.90
CA GLY A 34 1.22 8.25 -20.87
C GLY A 34 2.08 9.32 -20.19
N ARG A 35 2.67 9.01 -19.04
CA ARG A 35 3.55 9.92 -18.28
C ARG A 35 4.99 9.70 -18.68
N HIS A 36 5.71 10.79 -18.94
CA HIS A 36 7.12 10.76 -19.33
C HIS A 36 8.08 10.66 -18.13
N GLY A 37 7.60 10.95 -16.92
CA GLY A 37 8.41 10.94 -15.69
C GLY A 37 7.60 10.47 -14.49
N PHE A 38 8.32 10.03 -13.46
CA PHE A 38 7.76 9.65 -12.18
C PHE A 38 7.33 10.89 -11.40
N ASN A 39 6.13 10.84 -10.81
CA ASN A 39 5.65 11.81 -9.84
C ASN A 39 5.06 11.07 -8.65
N LEU A 40 5.58 11.33 -7.44
CA LEU A 40 5.09 10.71 -6.22
C LEU A 40 3.66 11.18 -5.89
N ASP A 41 3.32 12.43 -6.18
CA ASP A 41 1.97 12.96 -5.94
C ASP A 41 0.92 12.17 -6.72
N PHE A 42 1.24 11.79 -7.97
CA PHE A 42 0.35 10.95 -8.77
C PHE A 42 0.09 9.59 -8.11
N VAL A 43 1.10 9.02 -7.45
CA VAL A 43 0.97 7.74 -6.73
C VAL A 43 0.10 7.93 -5.50
N HIS A 44 0.29 9.02 -4.74
CA HIS A 44 -0.53 9.34 -3.57
C HIS A 44 -1.99 9.61 -3.95
N ASP A 45 -2.23 10.36 -5.02
CA ASP A 45 -3.58 10.64 -5.52
C ASP A 45 -4.25 9.34 -5.99
N THR A 46 -3.52 8.47 -6.69
CA THR A 46 -4.03 7.16 -7.12
C THR A 46 -4.34 6.28 -5.91
N HIS A 47 -3.48 6.29 -4.89
CA HIS A 47 -3.72 5.59 -3.63
C HIS A 47 -5.00 6.09 -2.97
N TYR A 48 -5.15 7.41 -2.82
CA TYR A 48 -6.33 8.03 -2.21
C TYR A 48 -7.63 7.62 -2.94
N GLU A 49 -7.63 7.65 -4.27
CA GLU A 49 -8.77 7.22 -5.09
C GLU A 49 -9.06 5.71 -4.95
N LEU A 50 -8.06 4.86 -4.72
CA LEU A 50 -8.25 3.41 -4.54
C LEU A 50 -8.73 3.02 -3.15
N MET A 51 -8.48 3.85 -2.13
CA MET A 51 -8.88 3.57 -0.75
C MET A 51 -10.40 3.40 -0.60
N GLN A 52 -11.21 4.12 -1.40
CA GLN A 52 -12.67 3.96 -1.40
C GLN A 52 -13.14 2.57 -1.88
N PHE A 53 -12.25 1.79 -2.51
CA PHE A 53 -12.50 0.44 -2.99
C PHE A 53 -11.82 -0.64 -2.15
N GLY A 54 -11.20 -0.28 -1.02
CA GLY A 54 -10.49 -1.23 -0.17
C GLY A 54 -9.20 -1.75 -0.79
N ILE A 55 -8.53 -0.92 -1.59
CA ILE A 55 -7.27 -1.25 -2.26
C ILE A 55 -6.20 -0.24 -1.86
N ALA A 56 -5.08 -0.74 -1.33
CA ALA A 56 -3.88 0.07 -1.12
C ALA A 56 -2.99 0.04 -2.36
N PHE A 57 -2.52 1.22 -2.77
CA PHE A 57 -1.50 1.37 -3.81
C PHE A 57 -0.24 1.99 -3.23
N VAL A 58 0.84 1.22 -3.15
CA VAL A 58 2.08 1.63 -2.47
C VAL A 58 3.29 1.35 -3.34
N THR A 59 4.42 1.97 -3.04
CA THR A 59 5.67 1.81 -3.81
C THR A 59 6.83 1.44 -2.91
N ASP A 60 7.82 0.75 -3.47
CA ASP A 60 9.10 0.54 -2.80
C ASP A 60 9.91 1.84 -2.64
N THR A 61 10.97 1.78 -1.84
CA THR A 61 11.86 2.93 -1.58
C THR A 61 12.58 3.42 -2.84
N ALA A 62 12.86 2.52 -3.78
CA ALA A 62 13.46 2.84 -5.08
C ALA A 62 12.46 3.48 -6.06
N ARG A 63 11.17 3.39 -5.78
CA ARG A 63 10.05 3.83 -6.62
C ARG A 63 10.02 3.13 -7.98
N GLU A 64 10.49 1.90 -8.04
CA GLU A 64 10.57 1.10 -9.26
C GLU A 64 9.43 0.08 -9.34
N ASN A 65 8.94 -0.38 -8.18
CA ASN A 65 7.85 -1.34 -8.07
C ASN A 65 6.70 -0.78 -7.24
N PHE A 66 5.49 -1.03 -7.72
CA PHE A 66 4.24 -0.54 -7.18
C PHE A 66 3.32 -1.72 -6.91
N TYR A 67 2.70 -1.74 -5.75
CA TYR A 67 1.95 -2.87 -5.25
C TYR A 67 0.51 -2.45 -5.03
N LEU A 68 -0.40 -3.22 -5.62
CA LEU A 68 -1.82 -3.17 -5.39
C LEU A 68 -2.20 -4.28 -4.41
N ILE A 69 -2.68 -3.93 -3.22
CA ILE A 69 -2.95 -4.88 -2.14
C ILE A 69 -4.36 -4.66 -1.62
N SER A 70 -5.16 -5.73 -1.53
CA SER A 70 -6.47 -5.68 -0.87
C SER A 70 -6.29 -5.44 0.62
N ILE A 71 -7.02 -4.46 1.17
CA ILE A 71 -7.00 -4.14 2.61
C ILE A 71 -8.31 -4.52 3.31
N ASN A 72 -9.25 -5.14 2.59
CA ASN A 72 -10.55 -5.54 3.13
C ASN A 72 -10.43 -6.55 4.29
N ASP A 73 -9.38 -7.37 4.29
CA ASP A 73 -9.12 -8.37 5.33
C ASP A 73 -8.10 -7.87 6.38
N SER A 74 -7.84 -6.56 6.43
CA SER A 74 -6.92 -5.98 7.41
C SER A 74 -7.47 -6.17 8.84
N LYS A 75 -6.61 -6.69 9.72
CA LYS A 75 -6.92 -6.89 11.14
C LYS A 75 -6.23 -5.81 11.96
N ASN A 76 -6.82 -5.48 13.10
CA ASN A 76 -6.13 -4.62 14.06
C ASN A 76 -4.82 -5.28 14.51
N TRP A 77 -3.72 -4.53 14.48
CA TRP A 77 -2.40 -5.05 14.83
C TRP A 77 -2.36 -5.58 16.27
N ARG A 78 -3.05 -4.90 17.20
CA ARG A 78 -3.09 -5.27 18.63
C ARG A 78 -3.80 -6.59 18.83
N GLU A 79 -4.99 -6.76 18.24
CA GLU A 79 -5.73 -8.03 18.32
C GLU A 79 -4.93 -9.20 17.72
N THR A 80 -4.10 -8.91 16.71
CA THR A 80 -3.23 -9.92 16.09
C THR A 80 -2.09 -10.32 17.03
N LEU A 81 -1.48 -9.36 17.72
CA LEU A 81 -0.41 -9.62 18.69
C LEU A 81 -0.92 -10.25 19.97
N GLU A 82 -2.07 -9.82 20.51
CA GLU A 82 -2.64 -10.37 21.76
C GLU A 82 -2.89 -11.87 21.64
N ARG A 83 -3.30 -12.35 20.47
CA ARG A 83 -3.49 -13.78 20.19
C ARG A 83 -2.19 -14.58 20.15
N GLN A 84 -1.06 -13.94 19.83
CA GLN A 84 0.21 -14.64 19.55
C GLN A 84 1.28 -14.43 20.65
N PHE A 85 1.25 -13.28 21.31
CA PHE A 85 2.34 -12.77 22.15
C PHE A 85 1.83 -12.14 23.45
N GLU A 86 0.74 -12.67 24.02
CA GLU A 86 0.06 -12.14 25.21
C GLU A 86 1.02 -11.78 26.37
N LYS A 87 2.15 -12.50 26.50
CA LYS A 87 3.19 -12.26 27.52
C LYS A 87 4.23 -11.17 27.17
N GLU A 88 4.39 -10.81 25.90
CA GLU A 88 5.45 -9.90 25.41
C GLU A 88 4.93 -8.50 25.06
N LEU A 89 3.60 -8.30 25.01
CA LEU A 89 2.97 -7.01 24.70
C LEU A 89 3.24 -5.89 25.73
N TYR A 90 3.76 -6.25 26.89
CA TYR A 90 4.17 -5.30 27.93
C TYR A 90 5.68 -4.99 27.91
N CYS A 91 6.43 -5.56 26.95
CA CYS A 91 7.82 -5.24 26.74
C CYS A 91 7.94 -4.00 25.87
N ASN A 92 8.69 -2.99 26.33
CA ASN A 92 9.07 -1.88 25.46
C ASN A 92 9.94 -2.44 24.32
N ILE A 93 9.71 -1.95 23.10
CA ILE A 93 10.52 -2.30 21.91
C ILE A 93 12.01 -1.93 22.14
N TYR A 94 12.27 -1.00 23.07
CA TYR A 94 13.59 -0.62 23.54
C TYR A 94 13.71 -0.84 25.05
N PRO A 95 14.83 -1.38 25.56
CA PRO A 95 15.08 -1.45 26.99
C PRO A 95 15.01 -0.04 27.60
N ILE A 96 14.22 0.13 28.68
CA ILE A 96 14.40 1.31 29.54
C ILE A 96 15.69 1.05 30.32
N GLU A 97 16.79 1.64 29.88
CA GLU A 97 17.96 1.77 30.76
C GLU A 97 17.52 2.63 31.95
N ARG A 98 17.42 2.01 33.13
CA ARG A 98 17.26 2.78 34.36
C ARG A 98 18.58 3.50 34.60
N SER A 99 18.61 4.80 34.38
CA SER A 99 19.72 5.66 34.82
C SER A 99 19.91 5.46 36.32
N GLY A 100 21.03 4.84 36.69
CA GLY A 100 21.50 4.66 38.06
C GLY A 100 22.21 5.89 38.58
#